data_AF-A0A967D3A3-F1
#
_entry.id   AF-A0A967D3A3-F1
#
_cell.length_a   1.000
_cell.length_b   1.000
_cell.length_c   1.000
_cell.angle_alpha   90.00
_cell.angle_beta   90.00
_cell.angle_gamma   90.00
#
_symmetry.space_group_name_H-M   'P 1'
#
loop_
_entity.id
_entity.type
_entity.pdbx_description
1 polymer ?
#
loop_
_entity_poly.entity_id
_entity_poly.type
_entity_poly.pdbx_seq_one_letter_code
_entity_poly.pdbx_strand_id
1 'polypeptide(L)' 'MRVPVRIVNFASDAARVGSSLESVYAGAKAGVIGFTKTIARETVKKGVTCNVVCPGPTDTTLIREMGEQGEL' A
#
# COMPACT_ATOMS: atom_id res chain seq x y z
N MET A 1 -9.91 7.21 -29.55
CA MET A 1 -10.35 6.61 -28.27
C MET A 1 -9.38 7.05 -27.19
N ARG A 2 -9.82 7.64 -26.07
CA ARG A 2 -8.92 8.13 -25.00
C ARG A 2 -8.67 6.99 -24.00
N VAL A 3 -7.40 6.66 -23.74
CA VAL A 3 -7.04 5.59 -22.79
C VAL A 3 -7.37 6.08 -21.36
N PRO A 4 -8.10 5.31 -20.55
CA PRO A 4 -8.44 5.71 -19.18
C PRO A 4 -7.19 5.66 -18.27
N VAL A 5 -7.01 6.70 -17.45
CA VAL A 5 -5.89 6.78 -16.50
C VAL A 5 -6.15 5.86 -15.30
N ARG A 6 -5.13 5.08 -14.92
CA ARG A 6 -5.18 4.13 -13.80
C ARG A 6 -4.00 4.40 -12.86
N ILE A 7 -4.29 4.54 -11.57
CA ILE A 7 -3.30 4.73 -10.51
C ILE A 7 -3.34 3.50 -9.60
N VAL A 8 -2.17 2.97 -9.27
CA VAL A 8 -2.00 1.87 -8.32
C VAL A 8 -0.97 2.27 -7.28
N ASN A 9 -1.38 2.32 -6.02
CA ASN A 9 -0.51 2.59 -4.87
C ASN A 9 -0.16 1.29 -4.14
N PHE A 10 0.94 1.31 -3.40
CA PHE A 10 1.37 0.20 -2.55
C PHE A 10 1.28 0.57 -1.07
N ALA A 11 0.34 -0.06 -0.37
CA ALA A 11 0.28 -0.07 1.09
C ALA A 11 1.10 -1.26 1.63
N SER A 12 0.58 -1.95 2.64
CA SER A 12 1.14 -3.17 3.22
C SER A 12 0.02 -3.90 3.96
N ASP A 13 0.11 -5.22 4.14
CA ASP A 13 -0.80 -5.92 5.04
C ASP A 13 -0.69 -5.43 6.49
N ALA A 14 0.50 -4.97 6.92
CA ALA A 14 0.70 -4.29 8.21
C ALA A 14 -0.23 -3.07 8.40
N ALA A 15 -0.67 -2.42 7.31
CA ALA A 15 -1.62 -1.31 7.36
C ALA A 15 -3.07 -1.75 7.62
N ARG A 16 -3.40 -3.01 7.33
CA ARG A 16 -4.75 -3.57 7.48
C ARG A 16 -4.94 -4.23 8.84
N VAL A 17 -3.97 -5.07 9.22
CA VAL A 17 -4.08 -5.93 10.41
C VAL A 17 -3.20 -5.46 11.57
N GLY A 18 -2.23 -4.57 11.29
CA GLY A 18 -1.18 -4.22 12.25
C GLY A 18 -0.05 -5.25 12.26
N SER A 19 1.14 -4.82 12.63
CA SER A 19 2.32 -5.68 12.75
C SER A 19 3.17 -5.22 13.92
N SER A 20 3.64 -6.17 14.72
CA SER A 20 4.46 -5.89 15.90
C SER A 20 5.74 -5.17 15.50
N LEU A 21 6.18 -4.21 16.32
CA LEU A 21 7.39 -3.41 16.09
C LEU A 21 7.36 -2.50 14.83
N GLU A 22 6.28 -2.52 14.05
CA GLU A 22 6.14 -1.74 12.82
C GLU A 22 5.14 -0.57 12.96
N SER A 23 4.90 -0.03 14.16
CA SER A 23 3.81 0.94 14.41
C SER A 23 3.82 2.16 13.47
N VAL A 24 5.01 2.74 13.25
CA VAL A 24 5.19 3.89 12.34
C VAL A 24 4.98 3.47 10.89
N TYR A 25 5.51 2.32 10.48
CA TYR A 25 5.35 1.78 9.14
C TYR A 25 3.88 1.45 8.83
N ALA A 26 3.21 0.75 9.74
CA ALA A 26 1.78 0.43 9.67
C ALA A 26 0.92 1.69 9.58
N GLY A 27 1.19 2.70 10.43
CA GLY A 27 0.50 3.99 10.39
C GLY A 27 0.69 4.73 9.06
N ALA A 28 1.92 4.81 8.56
CA ALA A 28 2.23 5.43 7.28
C ALA A 28 1.53 4.71 6.11
N LYS A 29 1.57 3.37 6.09
CA LYS A 29 0.92 2.57 5.04
C LYS A 29 -0.61 2.60 5.14
N ALA A 30 -1.19 2.76 6.33
CA ALA A 30 -2.62 3.01 6.49
C ALA A 30 -3.03 4.37 5.92
N GLY A 31 -2.17 5.38 6.05
CA GLY A 31 -2.33 6.68 5.38
C GLY A 31 -2.46 6.54 3.85
N VAL A 32 -1.69 5.65 3.22
CA VAL A 32 -1.77 5.37 1.77
C VAL A 32 -3.15 4.82 1.39
N ILE A 33 -3.76 3.97 2.23
CA ILE A 33 -5.11 3.44 2.00
C ILE A 33 -6.13 4.60 2.04
N GLY A 34 -6.04 5.47 3.04
CA GLY A 34 -6.89 6.66 3.16
C GLY A 34 -6.75 7.59 1.95
N PHE A 35 -5.51 7.92 1.59
CA PHE A 35 -5.18 8.74 0.41
C PHE A 35 -5.76 8.15 -0.88
N THR A 36 -5.58 6.85 -1.11
CA THR A 36 -6.10 6.17 -2.30
C THR A 36 -7.62 6.29 -2.40
N LYS A 37 -8.34 6.06 -1.28
CA LYS A 37 -9.80 6.21 -1.23
C LYS A 37 -10.23 7.63 -1.59
N THR A 38 -9.54 8.64 -1.05
CA THR A 38 -9.83 10.06 -1.34
C THR A 38 -9.65 10.36 -2.84
N ILE A 39 -8.50 10.01 -3.42
CA ILE A 39 -8.23 10.23 -4.85
C ILE A 39 -9.25 9.52 -5.74
N ALA A 40 -9.62 8.27 -5.41
CA ALA A 40 -10.62 7.53 -6.17
C ALA A 40 -11.97 8.28 -6.20
N ARG A 41 -12.41 8.83 -5.06
CA ARG A 41 -13.67 9.59 -4.95
C ARG A 41 -13.63 10.92 -5.69
N GLU A 42 -12.51 11.63 -5.63
CA GLU A 42 -12.34 12.94 -6.27
C GLU A 42 -12.25 12.86 -7.80
N THR A 43 -11.69 11.76 -8.31
CA THR A 43 -11.30 11.67 -9.73
C THR A 43 -12.19 10.77 -10.58
N VAL A 44 -13.14 10.02 -9.98
CA VAL A 44 -14.02 9.09 -10.71
C VAL A 44 -14.81 9.75 -11.85
N LYS A 45 -15.32 10.98 -11.66
CA LYS A 45 -16.06 11.73 -12.68
C LYS A 45 -15.19 12.14 -13.89
N LYS A 46 -13.87 12.13 -13.71
CA LYS A 46 -12.87 12.40 -14.76
C LYS A 46 -12.41 11.13 -15.48
N GLY A 47 -13.01 9.97 -15.18
CA GLY A 47 -12.65 8.68 -15.77
C GLY A 47 -11.31 8.12 -15.27
N VAL A 48 -10.82 8.60 -14.12
CA VAL A 48 -9.59 8.11 -13.48
C VAL A 48 -9.98 7.16 -12.35
N THR A 49 -9.28 6.03 -12.24
CA THR A 49 -9.42 5.14 -11.08
C THR A 49 -8.12 5.05 -10.31
N CYS A 50 -8.22 5.02 -8.98
CA CYS A 50 -7.10 4.87 -8.07
C CYS A 50 -7.37 3.69 -7.13
N ASN A 51 -6.46 2.73 -7.10
CA ASN A 51 -6.55 1.54 -6.26
C ASN A 51 -5.25 1.35 -5.47
N VAL A 52 -5.31 0.52 -4.44
CA VAL A 52 -4.17 0.19 -3.58
C VAL A 52 -4.05 -1.31 -3.43
N VAL A 53 -2.80 -1.80 -3.47
CA VAL A 53 -2.46 -3.18 -3.15
C VAL A 53 -1.79 -3.23 -1.78
N CYS A 54 -2.11 -4.25 -0.99
CA CYS A 54 -1.53 -4.50 0.33
C CYS A 54 -0.80 -5.86 0.31
N PRO A 55 0.46 -5.91 -0.15
CA PRO A 55 1.22 -7.15 -0.11
C PRO A 55 1.47 -7.60 1.33
N GLY A 56 1.47 -8.92 1.55
CA GLY A 56 2.07 -9.53 2.73
C GLY A 56 3.59 -9.75 2.53
N PRO A 57 4.24 -10.52 3.42
CA PRO A 57 5.63 -10.92 3.24
C PRO A 57 5.84 -11.52 1.85
N THR A 58 6.68 -10.87 1.05
CA THR A 58 6.93 -11.23 -0.35
C THR A 58 8.43 -11.43 -0.51
N ASP A 59 8.83 -12.47 -1.25
CA ASP A 59 10.24 -12.78 -1.49
C ASP A 59 10.92 -11.63 -2.23
N THR A 60 11.61 -10.80 -1.45
CA THR A 60 12.25 -9.56 -1.85
C THR A 60 13.50 -9.40 -1.00
N THR A 61 14.45 -8.60 -1.46
CA THR A 61 15.67 -8.30 -0.71
C THR A 61 15.36 -7.81 0.70
N LEU A 62 14.36 -6.92 0.86
CA LEU A 62 13.94 -6.41 2.17
C LEU A 62 13.57 -7.52 3.14
N ILE A 63 12.72 -8.47 2.73
CA ILE A 63 12.27 -9.57 3.59
C ILE A 63 13.43 -10.54 3.89
N ARG A 64 14.34 -10.76 2.93
CA ARG A 64 15.53 -11.60 3.16
C ARG A 64 16.44 -10.96 4.20
N GLU A 65 16.71 -9.66 4.08
CA GLU A 65 17.54 -8.91 5.03
C GLU A 65 16.95 -8.88 6.44
N MET A 66 15.63 -8.66 6.57
CA MET A 66 14.96 -8.75 7.88
C MET A 66 15.09 -10.14 8.51
N GLY A 67 15.04 -11.21 7.69
CA GLY A 67 15.24 -12.58 8.15
C GLY A 67 16.67 -12.85 8.61
N GLU A 68 17.66 -12.34 7.89
CA GLU A 68 19.09 -12.43 8.27
C GLU A 68 19.41 -11.67 9.56
N GLN A 69 18.69 -10.57 9.82
CA GLN A 69 18.83 -9.75 11.02
C GLN A 69 18.05 -10.31 12.24
N GLY A 70 17.26 -11.38 12.05
CA GLY A 70 16.42 -11.94 13.11
C GLY A 70 15.23 -11.05 13.48
N GLU A 71 14.79 -10.19 12.56
CA GLU A 71 13.66 -9.26 12.71
C GLU A 71 12.34 -9.83 12.17
N LEU A 72 12.37 -11.07 11.67
CA LEU A 72 11.21 -11.86 11.23
C LEU A 72 10.96 -13.07 12.15
#